data_AF-A0A6A6A1S0-F1
#
_entry.id   AF-A0A6A6A1S0-F1
#
_cell.length_a   1.000
_cell.length_b   1.000
_cell.length_c   1.000
_cell.angle_alpha   90.00
_cell.angle_beta   90.00
_cell.angle_gamma   90.00
#
_symmetry.space_group_name_H-M   'P 1'
#
loop_
_entity.id
_entity.type
_entity.pdbx_description
1 polymer ?
#
loop_
_entity_poly.entity_id
_entity_poly.type
_entity_poly.pdbx_seq_one_letter_code
_entity_poly.pdbx_strand_id
1 'polypeptide(L)'
;MGISQLFRAGITVPACDQGKLVTDRVACRYETRVLHKTLKDVQATRRVQQYRQTIINTLRSATTDDNTGLQLVRRFVYMAETLEINKAVAINSEESQDDAPNGNTLIGAYAEVMNESSLSGYTSLAYKTELLQNASVNQALLHPLFVALIAYRMGGPIVADAAYAHKWKAPEGSATTGVQAFHMEGDSGDAFDHHRITVVWEIRDGKPSSPSGTHHIFLAGDATPHPLAALRHLGQETLMTVIYNSQSAALYYDCQNPGVVRNSITLDFHVNVVTNDDLNMISVDAVKQDHLNLTQLLTNFPIHDYDAHFHRLLFDPNSLSAIFSKLLSLNISISPPTPPPTPTKTSLEQRFDAYMKENHACIPPEILDLEHDIPISGNYDSPSSLLDRICLKARRDVHLNLGIDLFPQVPVAEQQEWARKYIRDLPREIIFQRLAQYLQIITQCPFTNNDLVPVRQLKPLASHIEMRCFELISTGFIDDMSLLPSIASFAAAIGSALDGPKEAQVVPDPWIQDADLQIFRTRCLYLFWCADWLARYLVRPVQGAIMTMEVRQQDLAGVRREIILMAQALLRNWLAWGLFVDGLPNRPFIVRRPSALG
;
A
#
# COMPACT_ATOMS: atom_id res chain seq x y z
N MET A 1 58.67 -17.16 -17.03
CA MET A 1 57.46 -17.63 -16.33
C MET A 1 57.16 -16.62 -15.23
N GLY A 2 56.19 -15.72 -15.48
CA GLY A 2 55.80 -14.73 -14.49
C GLY A 2 55.03 -15.41 -13.36
N ILE A 3 55.43 -15.16 -12.12
CA ILE A 3 54.71 -15.62 -10.94
C ILE A 3 53.33 -14.95 -10.99
N SER A 4 52.27 -15.74 -11.22
CA SER A 4 50.90 -15.28 -11.04
C SER A 4 50.77 -14.79 -9.60
N GLN A 5 50.64 -13.48 -9.40
CA GLN A 5 50.43 -12.93 -8.06
C GLN A 5 49.03 -13.37 -7.59
N LEU A 6 49.01 -14.27 -6.60
CA LEU A 6 47.80 -14.67 -5.90
C LEU A 6 47.09 -13.42 -5.35
N PHE A 7 45.82 -13.25 -5.69
CA PHE A 7 45.00 -12.18 -5.13
C PHE A 7 44.47 -12.62 -3.77
N ARG A 8 44.70 -11.84 -2.71
CA ARG A 8 44.21 -12.15 -1.36
C ARG A 8 43.03 -11.25 -1.01
N ALA A 9 41.86 -11.86 -0.82
CA ALA A 9 40.69 -11.18 -0.28
C ALA A 9 40.68 -11.36 1.25
N GLY A 10 40.71 -10.25 1.97
CA GLY A 10 40.67 -10.25 3.43
C GLY A 10 40.55 -8.84 3.97
N ILE A 11 40.03 -8.73 5.19
CA ILE A 11 39.94 -7.48 5.95
C ILE A 11 40.54 -7.73 7.33
N THR A 12 41.25 -6.74 7.88
CA THR A 12 41.79 -6.81 9.25
C THR A 12 41.12 -5.77 10.10
N VAL A 13 40.25 -6.22 11.01
CA VAL A 13 39.53 -5.37 11.96
C VAL A 13 40.15 -5.54 13.35
N PRO A 14 40.63 -4.47 14.00
CA PRO A 14 41.14 -4.52 15.37
C PRO A 14 40.14 -5.17 16.31
N ALA A 15 40.61 -6.04 17.22
CA ALA A 15 39.74 -6.76 18.16
C ALA A 15 38.84 -5.83 18.99
N CYS A 16 39.32 -4.63 19.32
CA CYS A 16 38.54 -3.60 20.04
C CYS A 16 37.34 -3.06 19.25
N ASP A 17 37.37 -3.14 17.92
CA ASP A 17 36.33 -2.59 17.04
C ASP A 17 35.32 -3.64 16.61
N GLN A 18 35.66 -4.94 16.71
CA GLN A 18 34.80 -6.04 16.25
C GLN A 18 33.44 -6.04 16.97
N GLY A 19 33.47 -5.97 18.31
CA GLY A 19 32.25 -5.91 19.12
C GLY A 19 31.40 -4.69 18.77
N LYS A 20 32.03 -3.52 18.65
CA LYS A 20 31.35 -2.27 18.26
C LYS A 20 30.66 -2.40 16.90
N LEU A 21 31.36 -2.93 15.89
CA LEU A 21 30.82 -3.11 14.54
C LEU A 21 29.62 -4.05 14.52
N VAL A 22 29.70 -5.19 15.23
CA VAL A 22 28.56 -6.11 15.33
C VAL A 22 27.38 -5.46 16.05
N THR A 23 27.62 -4.77 17.18
CA THR A 23 26.53 -4.08 17.89
C THR A 23 25.88 -2.95 17.10
N ASP A 24 26.66 -2.21 16.30
CA ASP A 24 26.17 -1.10 15.47
C ASP A 24 25.27 -1.62 14.32
N ARG A 25 25.59 -2.80 13.77
CA ARG A 25 25.01 -3.30 12.52
C ARG A 25 23.93 -4.37 12.71
N VAL A 26 24.14 -5.28 13.67
CA VAL A 26 23.52 -6.61 13.69
C VAL A 26 22.56 -6.81 14.86
N ALA A 27 22.62 -5.96 15.89
CA ALA A 27 21.76 -6.14 17.05
C ALA A 27 20.31 -5.82 16.68
N CYS A 28 19.59 -6.79 16.15
CA CYS A 28 18.23 -6.67 15.63
C CYS A 28 17.22 -7.14 16.69
N ARG A 29 16.17 -6.34 16.91
CA ARG A 29 15.05 -6.64 17.82
C ARG A 29 14.25 -7.88 17.38
N TYR A 30 13.56 -8.49 18.35
CA TYR A 30 12.33 -9.28 18.22
C TYR A 30 11.38 -8.79 17.10
N GLU A 31 11.28 -7.47 16.90
CA GLU A 31 10.42 -6.80 15.91
C GLU A 31 10.77 -7.09 14.44
N THR A 32 12.01 -7.48 14.12
CA THR A 32 12.42 -7.87 12.75
C THR A 32 12.14 -9.35 12.44
N ARG A 33 11.77 -10.13 13.48
CA ARG A 33 11.57 -11.59 13.42
C ARG A 33 10.13 -11.99 13.74
N VAL A 34 9.32 -11.08 14.24
CA VAL A 34 7.93 -11.32 14.62
C VAL A 34 7.03 -10.42 13.81
N LEU A 35 6.04 -11.04 13.16
CA LEU A 35 4.97 -10.36 12.45
C LEU A 35 4.11 -9.58 13.46
N HIS A 36 4.50 -8.34 13.71
CA HIS A 36 3.67 -7.46 14.52
C HIS A 36 2.45 -7.06 13.70
N LYS A 37 1.25 -7.39 14.19
CA LYS A 37 0.06 -6.61 13.82
C LYS A 37 0.43 -5.16 14.08
N THR A 38 0.35 -4.31 13.06
CA THR A 38 0.56 -2.86 13.17
C THR A 38 -0.01 -2.41 14.50
N LEU A 39 0.85 -1.92 15.40
CA LEU A 39 0.41 -1.47 16.72
C LEU A 39 -0.63 -0.39 16.45
N LYS A 40 -1.92 -0.75 16.56
CA LYS A 40 -3.01 0.21 16.47
C LYS A 40 -2.67 1.27 17.48
N ASP A 41 -2.45 2.50 17.03
CA ASP A 41 -2.22 3.61 17.92
C ASP A 41 -3.33 3.58 18.99
N VAL A 42 -2.92 3.40 20.24
CA VAL A 42 -3.82 3.25 21.38
C VAL A 42 -4.68 4.51 21.51
N GLN A 43 -4.11 5.67 21.15
CA GLN A 43 -4.84 6.94 21.14
C GLN A 43 -5.84 7.00 19.99
N ALA A 44 -5.44 6.65 18.76
CA ALA A 44 -6.36 6.54 17.63
C ALA A 44 -7.53 5.57 17.91
N THR A 45 -7.24 4.39 18.47
CA THR A 45 -8.26 3.39 18.82
C THR A 45 -9.25 3.94 19.85
N ARG A 46 -8.76 4.67 20.86
CA ARG A 46 -9.59 5.31 21.87
C ARG A 46 -10.48 6.41 21.28
N ARG A 47 -9.93 7.23 20.36
CA ARG A 47 -10.69 8.28 19.65
C ARG A 47 -11.83 7.69 18.83
N VAL A 48 -11.55 6.62 18.05
CA VAL A 48 -12.58 5.92 17.27
C VAL A 48 -13.68 5.37 18.18
N GLN A 49 -13.33 4.74 19.31
CA GLN A 49 -14.32 4.22 20.26
C GLN A 49 -15.18 5.33 20.89
N GLN A 50 -14.56 6.46 21.26
CA GLN A 50 -15.29 7.62 21.78
C GLN A 50 -16.28 8.16 20.74
N TYR A 51 -15.84 8.34 19.50
CA TYR A 51 -16.69 8.82 18.41
C TYR A 51 -17.86 7.89 18.10
N ARG A 52 -17.60 6.58 18.06
CA ARG A 52 -18.63 5.54 17.91
C ARG A 52 -19.70 5.63 19.01
N GLN A 53 -19.28 5.81 20.25
CA GLN A 53 -20.21 5.96 21.37
C GLN A 53 -21.05 7.24 21.25
N THR A 54 -20.45 8.35 20.78
CA THR A 54 -21.18 9.60 20.51
C THR A 54 -22.29 9.39 19.48
N ILE A 55 -22.00 8.76 18.33
CA ILE A 55 -23.03 8.47 17.31
C ILE A 55 -24.16 7.62 17.89
N ILE A 56 -23.83 6.55 18.61
CA ILE A 56 -24.83 5.66 19.22
C ILE A 56 -25.73 6.44 20.20
N ASN A 57 -25.13 7.28 21.04
CA ASN A 57 -25.86 8.09 22.01
C ASN A 57 -26.78 9.10 21.30
N THR A 58 -26.29 9.77 20.25
CA THR A 58 -27.08 10.72 19.46
C THR A 58 -28.27 10.04 18.79
N LEU A 59 -28.06 8.92 18.10
CA LEU A 59 -29.14 8.14 17.48
C LEU A 59 -30.17 7.68 18.52
N ARG A 60 -29.73 7.25 19.70
CA ARG A 60 -30.62 6.84 20.79
C ARG A 60 -31.44 8.00 21.35
N SER A 61 -30.85 9.18 21.47
CA SER A 61 -31.55 10.38 21.96
C SER A 61 -32.58 10.93 20.97
N ALA A 62 -32.43 10.63 19.68
CA ALA A 62 -33.30 11.12 18.61
C ALA A 62 -34.61 10.33 18.48
N THR A 63 -34.75 9.20 19.18
CA THR A 63 -35.92 8.33 19.09
C THR A 63 -36.86 8.58 20.28
N THR A 64 -38.14 8.84 20.01
CA THR A 64 -39.15 9.14 21.05
C THR A 64 -39.72 7.90 21.74
N ASP A 65 -39.68 6.74 21.09
CA ASP A 65 -40.05 5.44 21.64
C ASP A 65 -38.78 4.62 21.96
N ASP A 66 -38.57 4.34 23.24
CA ASP A 66 -37.41 3.61 23.74
C ASP A 66 -37.24 2.22 23.09
N ASN A 67 -38.35 1.53 22.76
CA ASN A 67 -38.26 0.17 22.23
C ASN A 67 -37.96 0.16 20.73
N THR A 68 -38.69 0.95 19.94
CA THR A 68 -38.44 1.09 18.50
C THR A 68 -37.06 1.72 18.25
N GLY A 69 -36.70 2.74 19.03
CA GLY A 69 -35.41 3.40 18.93
C GLY A 69 -34.23 2.48 19.24
N LEU A 70 -34.35 1.66 20.28
CA LEU A 70 -33.33 0.66 20.60
C LEU A 70 -33.17 -0.37 19.47
N GLN A 71 -34.25 -0.79 18.82
CA GLN A 71 -34.17 -1.69 17.67
C GLN A 71 -33.47 -1.04 16.47
N LEU A 72 -33.75 0.22 16.18
CA LEU A 72 -33.11 0.96 15.08
C LEU A 72 -31.62 1.15 15.31
N VAL A 73 -31.22 1.51 16.53
CA VAL A 73 -29.80 1.62 16.90
C VAL A 73 -29.11 0.26 16.79
N ARG A 74 -29.76 -0.83 17.21
CA ARG A 74 -29.22 -2.19 17.04
C ARG A 74 -29.03 -2.56 15.56
N ARG A 75 -29.98 -2.20 14.70
CA ARG A 75 -29.85 -2.41 13.25
C ARG A 75 -28.67 -1.62 12.68
N PHE A 76 -28.50 -0.36 13.08
CA PHE A 76 -27.35 0.46 12.67
C PHE A 76 -26.01 -0.16 13.10
N VAL A 77 -25.89 -0.55 14.37
CA VAL A 77 -24.67 -1.19 14.90
C VAL A 77 -24.39 -2.50 14.16
N TYR A 78 -25.42 -3.31 13.91
CA TYR A 78 -25.28 -4.55 13.16
C TYR A 78 -24.77 -4.31 11.72
N MET A 79 -25.26 -3.28 11.03
CA MET A 79 -24.73 -2.90 9.71
C MET A 79 -23.26 -2.47 9.78
N ALA A 80 -22.90 -1.68 10.79
CA ALA A 80 -21.52 -1.25 10.99
C ALA A 80 -20.57 -2.42 11.31
N GLU A 81 -21.02 -3.37 12.14
CA GLU A 81 -20.29 -4.60 12.44
C GLU A 81 -20.16 -5.50 11.20
N THR A 82 -21.22 -5.60 10.40
CA THR A 82 -21.20 -6.33 9.12
C THR A 82 -20.16 -5.74 8.17
N LEU A 83 -20.13 -4.41 8.03
CA LEU A 83 -19.10 -3.70 7.26
C LEU A 83 -17.69 -3.91 7.84
N GLU A 84 -17.54 -3.93 9.17
CA GLU A 84 -16.25 -4.16 9.82
C GLU A 84 -15.72 -5.59 9.62
N ILE A 85 -16.59 -6.59 9.72
CA ILE A 85 -16.26 -8.01 9.59
C ILE A 85 -16.02 -8.38 8.13
N ASN A 86 -16.97 -8.05 7.26
CA ASN A 86 -16.94 -8.45 5.85
C ASN A 86 -16.16 -7.48 4.96
N LYS A 87 -15.71 -6.34 5.50
CA LYS A 87 -15.03 -5.24 4.77
C LYS A 87 -15.86 -4.56 3.69
N ALA A 88 -17.04 -5.11 3.37
CA ALA A 88 -18.00 -4.57 2.44
C ALA A 88 -19.43 -4.95 2.85
N VAL A 89 -20.39 -4.11 2.49
CA VAL A 89 -21.83 -4.39 2.58
C VAL A 89 -22.54 -3.82 1.35
N ALA A 90 -23.38 -4.62 0.72
CA ALA A 90 -24.32 -4.18 -0.30
C ALA A 90 -25.66 -3.84 0.34
N ILE A 91 -26.27 -2.76 -0.13
CA ILE A 91 -27.58 -2.29 0.28
C ILE A 91 -28.36 -2.07 -1.01
N ASN A 92 -29.36 -2.90 -1.23
CA ASN A 92 -30.24 -2.72 -2.38
C ASN A 92 -31.23 -1.61 -2.08
N SER A 93 -31.51 -0.79 -3.08
CA SER A 93 -32.40 0.36 -2.96
C SER A 93 -33.24 0.55 -4.20
N GLU A 94 -34.40 1.18 -3.99
CA GLU A 94 -35.25 1.66 -5.07
C GLU A 94 -34.80 3.06 -5.46
N GLU A 95 -34.88 3.35 -6.75
CA GLU A 95 -34.79 4.71 -7.25
C GLU A 95 -36.19 5.34 -7.14
N SER A 96 -36.38 6.22 -6.15
CA SER A 96 -37.65 6.91 -5.95
C SER A 96 -37.99 7.76 -7.17
N GLN A 97 -38.99 7.34 -7.96
CA GLN A 97 -39.51 8.13 -9.09
C GLN A 97 -40.34 9.34 -8.63
N ASP A 98 -40.87 9.33 -7.40
CA ASP A 98 -41.90 10.26 -6.94
C ASP A 98 -41.38 11.51 -6.19
N ASP A 99 -40.10 11.57 -5.81
CA ASP A 99 -39.58 12.64 -4.91
C ASP A 99 -38.68 13.70 -5.59
N ALA A 100 -38.39 13.58 -6.89
CA ALA A 100 -37.60 14.58 -7.61
C ALA A 100 -38.53 15.62 -8.25
N PRO A 101 -38.56 16.89 -7.78
CA PRO A 101 -39.48 17.91 -8.31
C PRO A 101 -39.33 18.23 -9.81
N ASN A 102 -38.32 17.67 -10.48
CA ASN A 102 -38.01 17.90 -11.91
C ASN A 102 -37.74 16.60 -12.71
N GLY A 103 -38.00 15.40 -12.19
CA GLY A 103 -37.74 14.15 -12.93
C GLY A 103 -36.26 13.81 -13.16
N ASN A 104 -35.33 14.50 -12.49
CA ASN A 104 -33.89 14.24 -12.58
C ASN A 104 -33.51 13.06 -11.66
N THR A 105 -33.54 11.85 -12.21
CA THR A 105 -33.05 10.65 -11.53
C THR A 105 -31.52 10.59 -11.53
N LEU A 106 -30.92 9.87 -10.57
CA LEU A 106 -29.46 9.65 -10.53
C LEU A 106 -29.00 8.99 -11.83
N ILE A 107 -29.74 7.99 -12.31
CA ILE A 107 -29.43 7.31 -13.57
C ILE A 107 -29.49 8.30 -14.75
N GLY A 108 -30.52 9.16 -14.80
CA GLY A 108 -30.68 10.14 -15.87
C GLY A 108 -29.55 11.17 -15.89
N ALA A 109 -29.22 11.75 -14.73
CA ALA A 109 -28.20 12.79 -14.61
C ALA A 109 -26.79 12.29 -14.97
N TYR A 110 -26.48 11.02 -14.67
CA TYR A 110 -25.17 10.44 -14.97
C TYR A 110 -25.12 9.74 -16.34
N ALA A 111 -26.25 9.49 -17.01
CA ALA A 111 -26.26 8.93 -18.36
C ALA A 111 -25.54 9.82 -19.38
N GLU A 112 -25.66 11.15 -19.24
CA GLU A 112 -24.98 12.13 -20.10
C GLU A 112 -23.46 12.05 -19.94
N VAL A 113 -22.97 12.04 -18.69
CA VAL A 113 -21.54 11.90 -18.38
C VAL A 113 -20.96 10.59 -18.92
N MET A 114 -21.75 9.52 -18.87
CA MET A 114 -21.37 8.17 -19.30
C MET A 114 -21.45 7.96 -20.82
N ASN A 115 -22.02 8.94 -21.55
CA ASN A 115 -22.07 8.94 -23.02
C ASN A 115 -21.00 9.83 -23.64
N GLU A 116 -20.44 10.80 -22.90
CA GLU A 116 -19.30 11.62 -23.34
C GLU A 116 -17.99 10.83 -23.42
N SER A 117 -17.83 9.75 -22.63
CA SER A 117 -16.62 8.94 -22.53
C SER A 117 -16.58 7.79 -23.55
N SER A 118 -16.03 8.06 -24.73
CA SER A 118 -16.01 7.13 -25.87
C SER A 118 -14.77 6.20 -25.95
N LEU A 119 -13.81 6.29 -25.02
CA LEU A 119 -12.50 5.61 -25.19
C LEU A 119 -12.00 4.77 -24.00
N SER A 120 -12.52 4.97 -22.79
CA SER A 120 -12.22 4.13 -21.62
C SER A 120 -13.46 4.10 -20.74
N GLY A 121 -13.94 2.94 -20.31
CA GLY A 121 -15.14 2.77 -19.47
C GLY A 121 -15.02 3.35 -18.04
N TYR A 122 -14.31 4.45 -17.89
CA TYR A 122 -13.90 5.14 -16.67
C TYR A 122 -13.92 6.65 -16.92
N THR A 123 -14.49 7.43 -16.02
CA THR A 123 -14.57 8.90 -16.12
C THR A 123 -14.41 9.53 -14.74
N SER A 124 -13.43 10.43 -14.58
CA SER A 124 -13.29 11.23 -13.35
C SER A 124 -14.37 12.31 -13.31
N LEU A 125 -15.03 12.44 -12.16
CA LEU A 125 -16.09 13.42 -11.92
C LEU A 125 -15.56 14.72 -11.29
N ALA A 126 -14.24 14.85 -11.09
CA ALA A 126 -13.63 16.01 -10.45
C ALA A 126 -14.00 17.36 -11.11
N TYR A 127 -14.24 17.36 -12.43
CA TYR A 127 -14.62 18.55 -13.20
C TYR A 127 -16.13 18.76 -13.33
N LYS A 128 -16.96 17.86 -12.79
CA LYS A 128 -18.43 17.92 -12.84
C LYS A 128 -18.99 18.32 -11.47
N THR A 129 -18.43 19.39 -10.89
CA THR A 129 -18.71 19.86 -9.53
C THR A 129 -20.20 20.17 -9.31
N GLU A 130 -20.89 20.77 -10.29
CA GLU A 130 -22.32 21.05 -10.22
C GLU A 130 -23.17 19.77 -10.08
N LEU A 131 -22.77 18.70 -10.77
CA LEU A 131 -23.43 17.40 -10.70
C LEU A 131 -23.22 16.76 -9.33
N LEU A 132 -21.99 16.79 -8.81
CA LEU A 132 -21.64 16.24 -7.48
C LEU A 132 -22.29 17.02 -6.32
N GLN A 133 -22.46 18.33 -6.48
CA GLN A 133 -23.10 19.20 -5.48
C GLN A 133 -24.64 19.16 -5.52
N ASN A 134 -25.24 18.53 -6.53
CA ASN A 134 -26.69 18.48 -6.67
C ASN A 134 -27.29 17.46 -5.68
N ALA A 135 -27.78 17.96 -4.54
CA ALA A 135 -28.35 17.12 -3.49
C ALA A 135 -29.57 16.30 -3.95
N SER A 136 -30.38 16.81 -4.89
CA SER A 136 -31.54 16.05 -5.40
C SER A 136 -31.11 14.82 -6.23
N VAL A 137 -29.98 14.92 -6.93
CA VAL A 137 -29.43 13.84 -7.75
C VAL A 137 -28.64 12.84 -6.89
N ASN A 138 -27.83 13.34 -5.95
CA ASN A 138 -26.92 12.50 -5.17
C ASN A 138 -27.50 12.01 -3.85
N GLN A 139 -28.79 12.21 -3.57
CA GLN A 139 -29.43 11.73 -2.33
C GLN A 139 -29.31 10.21 -2.16
N ALA A 140 -29.38 9.45 -3.26
CA ALA A 140 -29.19 8.00 -3.25
C ALA A 140 -27.73 7.59 -3.02
N LEU A 141 -26.78 8.43 -3.44
CA LEU A 141 -25.33 8.20 -3.36
C LEU A 141 -24.76 8.61 -2.01
N LEU A 142 -25.21 9.74 -1.46
CA LEU A 142 -24.75 10.35 -0.21
C LEU A 142 -25.84 10.34 0.86
N HIS A 143 -26.59 9.24 0.93
CA HIS A 143 -27.65 9.09 1.92
C HIS A 143 -27.07 9.20 3.35
N PRO A 144 -27.71 9.94 4.27
CA PRO A 144 -27.18 10.17 5.63
C PRO A 144 -26.82 8.89 6.40
N LEU A 145 -27.54 7.78 6.18
CA LEU A 145 -27.20 6.47 6.73
C LEU A 145 -25.81 5.98 6.29
N PHE A 146 -25.45 6.13 5.02
CA PHE A 146 -24.17 5.65 4.48
C PHE A 146 -23.02 6.50 5.00
N VAL A 147 -23.23 7.82 5.05
CA VAL A 147 -22.30 8.78 5.65
C VAL A 147 -22.07 8.46 7.13
N ALA A 148 -23.15 8.19 7.89
CA ALA A 148 -23.06 7.82 9.30
C ALA A 148 -22.32 6.50 9.50
N LEU A 149 -22.53 5.49 8.65
CA LEU A 149 -21.83 4.21 8.72
C LEU A 149 -20.33 4.37 8.50
N ILE A 150 -19.92 5.15 7.50
CA ILE A 150 -18.51 5.41 7.23
C ILE A 150 -17.89 6.24 8.36
N ALA A 151 -18.53 7.34 8.78
CA ALA A 151 -18.04 8.16 9.89
C ALA A 151 -17.92 7.37 11.21
N TYR A 152 -18.88 6.49 11.51
CA TYR A 152 -18.82 5.57 12.64
C TYR A 152 -17.66 4.58 12.52
N ARG A 153 -17.43 4.05 11.31
CA ARG A 153 -16.38 3.07 11.06
C ARG A 153 -15.00 3.69 11.21
N MET A 154 -14.79 4.88 10.64
CA MET A 154 -13.52 5.59 10.62
C MET A 154 -13.26 6.42 11.89
N GLY A 155 -14.30 6.73 12.67
CA GLY A 155 -14.18 7.38 13.97
C GLY A 155 -14.01 8.89 13.93
N GLY A 156 -14.55 9.55 12.90
CA GLY A 156 -14.46 11.01 12.74
C GLY A 156 -15.35 11.53 11.61
N PRO A 157 -15.49 12.86 11.49
CA PRO A 157 -16.04 13.51 10.30
C PRO A 157 -15.30 13.08 9.04
N ILE A 158 -16.02 12.89 7.94
CA ILE A 158 -15.45 12.37 6.68
C ILE A 158 -15.63 13.37 5.56
N VAL A 159 -14.75 13.33 4.57
CA VAL A 159 -14.73 14.19 3.38
C VAL A 159 -14.63 13.31 2.15
N ALA A 160 -15.32 13.68 1.06
CA ALA A 160 -15.12 13.03 -0.23
C ALA A 160 -13.92 13.65 -0.96
N ASP A 161 -12.96 12.84 -1.39
CA ASP A 161 -11.75 13.31 -2.08
C ASP A 161 -11.69 12.91 -3.55
N ALA A 162 -12.35 11.82 -3.93
CA ALA A 162 -12.42 11.39 -5.31
C ALA A 162 -13.82 10.89 -5.70
N ALA A 163 -14.16 11.06 -6.98
CA ALA A 163 -15.43 10.64 -7.54
C ALA A 163 -15.26 10.15 -8.98
N TYR A 164 -15.85 9.00 -9.30
CA TYR A 164 -15.67 8.29 -10.56
C TYR A 164 -16.98 7.71 -11.09
N ALA A 165 -17.11 7.65 -12.41
CA ALA A 165 -18.18 6.93 -13.09
C ALA A 165 -17.59 5.83 -14.00
N HIS A 166 -18.16 4.64 -13.95
CA HIS A 166 -17.67 3.47 -14.68
C HIS A 166 -18.76 2.84 -15.52
N LYS A 167 -18.43 2.50 -16.76
CA LYS A 167 -19.29 1.80 -17.71
C LYS A 167 -18.58 0.53 -18.17
N TRP A 168 -19.20 -0.61 -17.95
CA TRP A 168 -18.62 -1.90 -18.32
C TRP A 168 -19.64 -2.80 -19.02
N LYS A 169 -19.19 -3.46 -20.09
CA LYS A 169 -19.94 -4.50 -20.81
C LYS A 169 -19.00 -5.67 -21.04
N ALA A 170 -19.52 -6.90 -20.90
CA ALA A 170 -18.75 -8.09 -21.19
C ALA A 170 -18.29 -8.08 -22.67
N PRO A 171 -17.02 -8.45 -22.98
CA PRO A 171 -16.54 -8.54 -24.36
C PRO A 171 -17.34 -9.56 -25.18
N GLU A 172 -17.61 -9.22 -26.43
CA GLU A 172 -18.26 -10.12 -27.39
C GLU A 172 -17.38 -11.38 -27.61
N GLY A 173 -17.96 -12.58 -27.48
CA GLY A 173 -17.23 -13.85 -27.64
C GLY A 173 -16.56 -14.43 -26.38
N SER A 174 -16.71 -13.78 -25.22
CA SER A 174 -16.22 -14.32 -23.92
C SER A 174 -16.77 -15.72 -23.58
N ALA A 175 -18.03 -15.99 -23.94
CA ALA A 175 -18.63 -17.33 -23.77
C ALA A 175 -17.98 -18.41 -24.65
N THR A 176 -17.37 -18.04 -25.79
CA THR A 176 -16.76 -19.00 -26.74
C THR A 176 -15.29 -19.30 -26.46
N THR A 177 -14.59 -18.45 -25.71
CA THR A 177 -13.15 -18.61 -25.41
C THR A 177 -12.88 -19.30 -24.08
N GLY A 178 -13.91 -19.54 -23.25
CA GLY A 178 -13.76 -20.12 -21.91
C GLY A 178 -13.10 -19.18 -20.90
N VAL A 179 -12.82 -17.91 -21.27
CA VAL A 179 -12.30 -16.89 -20.36
C VAL A 179 -13.49 -16.16 -19.73
N GLN A 180 -13.63 -16.28 -18.42
CA GLN A 180 -14.70 -15.62 -17.67
C GLN A 180 -14.55 -14.09 -17.78
N ALA A 181 -15.56 -13.41 -18.32
CA ALA A 181 -15.58 -11.95 -18.40
C ALA A 181 -16.01 -11.37 -17.05
N PHE A 182 -15.11 -10.68 -16.38
CA PHE A 182 -15.38 -10.06 -15.08
C PHE A 182 -15.04 -8.58 -15.08
N HIS A 183 -15.63 -7.86 -14.14
CA HIS A 183 -15.29 -6.47 -13.83
C HIS A 183 -14.75 -6.39 -12.41
N MET A 184 -13.67 -5.65 -12.21
CA MET A 184 -13.15 -5.32 -10.88
C MET A 184 -13.09 -3.81 -10.70
N GLU A 185 -13.49 -3.35 -9.52
CA GLU A 185 -13.39 -1.97 -9.07
C GLU A 185 -12.94 -1.98 -7.59
N GLY A 186 -12.03 -1.09 -7.20
CA GLY A 186 -11.26 -1.26 -5.96
C GLY A 186 -9.82 -1.65 -6.25
N ASP A 187 -8.91 -1.39 -5.29
CA ASP A 187 -7.44 -1.54 -5.41
C ASP A 187 -6.71 -0.44 -6.20
N SER A 188 -7.02 0.84 -5.94
CA SER A 188 -6.30 1.96 -6.56
C SER A 188 -4.90 2.21 -5.96
N GLY A 189 -4.48 1.44 -4.94
CA GLY A 189 -3.20 1.66 -4.25
C GLY A 189 -3.11 3.01 -3.54
N ASP A 190 -4.23 3.68 -3.26
CA ASP A 190 -4.24 5.03 -2.68
C ASP A 190 -3.67 5.08 -1.26
N ALA A 191 -3.01 6.19 -0.96
CA ALA A 191 -2.24 6.40 0.27
C ALA A 191 -3.09 6.58 1.55
N PHE A 192 -4.40 6.81 1.44
CA PHE A 192 -5.27 7.04 2.59
C PHE A 192 -6.21 5.84 2.87
N ASP A 193 -6.67 5.71 4.13
CA ASP A 193 -7.62 4.67 4.56
C ASP A 193 -9.03 4.97 4.05
N HIS A 194 -9.24 4.79 2.74
CA HIS A 194 -10.47 5.18 2.08
C HIS A 194 -11.58 4.14 2.25
N HIS A 195 -12.74 4.61 2.71
CA HIS A 195 -14.00 3.90 2.50
C HIS A 195 -14.66 4.43 1.24
N ARG A 196 -15.26 3.53 0.47
CA ARG A 196 -15.93 3.84 -0.78
C ARG A 196 -17.42 3.63 -0.66
N ILE A 197 -18.19 4.50 -1.29
CA ILE A 197 -19.58 4.25 -1.62
C ILE A 197 -19.64 4.08 -3.13
N THR A 198 -20.11 2.94 -3.61
CA THR A 198 -20.33 2.68 -5.03
C THR A 198 -21.78 2.33 -5.29
N VAL A 199 -22.48 3.12 -6.10
CA VAL A 199 -23.84 2.82 -6.56
C VAL A 199 -23.76 2.15 -7.92
N VAL A 200 -24.43 1.02 -8.08
CA VAL A 200 -24.35 0.13 -9.23
C VAL A 200 -25.74 -0.13 -9.80
N TRP A 201 -25.85 -0.13 -11.13
CA TRP A 201 -27.05 -0.55 -11.86
C TRP A 201 -26.72 -1.15 -13.23
N GLU A 202 -27.70 -1.83 -13.82
CA GLU A 202 -27.60 -2.41 -15.16
C GLU A 202 -28.57 -1.73 -16.12
N ILE A 203 -28.14 -1.50 -17.36
CA ILE A 203 -29.03 -1.12 -18.45
C ILE A 203 -29.31 -2.36 -19.29
N ARG A 204 -30.59 -2.76 -19.33
CA ARG A 204 -31.11 -3.86 -20.15
C ARG A 204 -32.18 -3.32 -21.10
N ASP A 205 -31.98 -3.51 -22.40
CA ASP A 205 -32.90 -3.03 -23.44
C ASP A 205 -33.25 -1.53 -23.29
N GLY A 206 -32.25 -0.72 -22.90
CA GLY A 206 -32.39 0.73 -22.69
C GLY A 206 -33.09 1.12 -21.38
N LYS A 207 -33.42 0.17 -20.50
CA LYS A 207 -34.06 0.44 -19.20
C LYS A 207 -33.13 0.09 -18.04
N PRO A 208 -33.13 0.92 -16.97
CA PRO A 208 -32.39 0.60 -15.76
C PRO A 208 -33.01 -0.58 -15.01
N SER A 209 -32.16 -1.41 -14.44
CA SER A 209 -32.53 -2.61 -13.68
C SER A 209 -31.47 -2.88 -12.61
N SER A 210 -31.88 -3.60 -11.56
CA SER A 210 -30.94 -4.09 -10.55
C SER A 210 -29.90 -5.03 -11.17
N PRO A 211 -28.65 -5.04 -10.65
CA PRO A 211 -27.63 -5.93 -11.15
C PRO A 211 -28.04 -7.40 -11.09
N SER A 212 -27.95 -8.08 -12.23
CA SER A 212 -28.31 -9.50 -12.39
C SER A 212 -27.13 -10.45 -12.21
N GLY A 213 -25.90 -9.96 -12.32
CA GLY A 213 -24.69 -10.72 -12.04
C GLY A 213 -24.39 -10.86 -10.54
N THR A 214 -23.40 -11.69 -10.20
CA THR A 214 -23.03 -11.93 -8.80
C THR A 214 -21.87 -11.02 -8.40
N HIS A 215 -22.08 -10.23 -7.34
CA HIS A 215 -21.02 -9.44 -6.73
C HIS A 215 -20.31 -10.25 -5.65
N HIS A 216 -19.00 -10.29 -5.74
CA HIS A 216 -18.09 -10.83 -4.73
C HIS A 216 -17.11 -9.75 -4.30
N ILE A 217 -16.36 -10.03 -3.25
CA ILE A 217 -15.25 -9.20 -2.82
C ILE A 217 -13.98 -10.04 -2.77
N PHE A 218 -12.88 -9.48 -3.25
CA PHE A 218 -11.54 -9.97 -2.91
C PHE A 218 -11.07 -9.19 -1.69
N LEU A 219 -10.88 -9.88 -0.58
CA LEU A 219 -10.23 -9.27 0.56
C LEU A 219 -8.75 -9.06 0.24
N ALA A 220 -8.16 -7.99 0.73
CA ALA A 220 -6.75 -7.69 0.48
C ALA A 220 -5.86 -8.88 0.88
N GLY A 221 -5.10 -9.39 -0.10
CA GLY A 221 -4.23 -10.56 0.05
C GLY A 221 -4.92 -11.93 -0.02
N ASP A 222 -6.22 -11.99 -0.33
CA ASP A 222 -6.92 -13.24 -0.62
C ASP A 222 -6.94 -13.50 -2.13
N ALA A 223 -6.72 -14.76 -2.52
CA ALA A 223 -6.83 -15.21 -3.91
C ALA A 223 -8.22 -15.75 -4.25
N THR A 224 -9.11 -15.86 -3.25
CA THR A 224 -10.46 -16.40 -3.41
C THR A 224 -11.51 -15.32 -3.18
N PRO A 225 -12.51 -15.20 -4.07
CA PRO A 225 -13.59 -14.24 -3.91
C PRO A 225 -14.55 -14.69 -2.80
N HIS A 226 -14.95 -13.77 -1.94
CA HIS A 226 -15.97 -13.96 -0.90
C HIS A 226 -17.32 -13.41 -1.36
N PRO A 227 -18.44 -14.04 -0.99
CA PRO A 227 -19.75 -13.50 -1.30
C PRO A 227 -19.96 -12.12 -0.64
N LEU A 228 -20.47 -11.16 -1.40
CA LEU A 228 -20.81 -9.85 -0.85
C LEU A 228 -22.03 -9.95 0.06
N ALA A 229 -21.89 -9.50 1.31
CA ALA A 229 -23.00 -9.44 2.25
C ALA A 229 -24.02 -8.39 1.79
N ALA A 230 -25.24 -8.83 1.44
CA ALA A 230 -26.29 -7.96 0.92
C ALA A 230 -27.45 -7.80 1.90
N LEU A 231 -27.86 -6.56 2.13
CA LEU A 231 -29.07 -6.17 2.86
C LEU A 231 -30.14 -5.79 1.84
N ARG A 232 -31.25 -6.51 1.87
CA ARG A 232 -32.33 -6.38 0.87
C ARG A 232 -33.35 -5.33 1.29
N HIS A 233 -33.86 -4.60 0.31
CA HIS A 233 -35.02 -3.74 0.48
C HIS A 233 -36.30 -4.59 0.51
N LEU A 234 -37.35 -4.11 1.17
CA LEU A 234 -38.63 -4.83 1.22
C LEU A 234 -39.50 -4.65 -0.05
N GLY A 235 -39.01 -3.95 -1.09
CA GLY A 235 -39.72 -3.71 -2.34
C GLY A 235 -38.88 -3.93 -3.62
N GLN A 236 -39.24 -3.28 -4.73
CA GLN A 236 -38.68 -3.54 -6.05
C GLN A 236 -37.34 -2.81 -6.26
N GLU A 237 -36.24 -3.58 -6.23
CA GLU A 237 -34.87 -3.06 -6.26
C GLU A 237 -34.44 -2.65 -7.68
N THR A 238 -33.84 -1.46 -7.82
CA THR A 238 -33.28 -0.96 -9.10
C THR A 238 -31.82 -0.58 -9.01
N LEU A 239 -31.34 -0.19 -7.82
CA LEU A 239 -29.96 0.22 -7.55
C LEU A 239 -29.35 -0.66 -6.46
N MET A 240 -28.05 -0.92 -6.54
CA MET A 240 -27.27 -1.55 -5.48
C MET A 240 -26.20 -0.58 -5.00
N THR A 241 -26.23 -0.19 -3.73
CA THR A 241 -25.18 0.61 -3.10
C THR A 241 -24.24 -0.30 -2.33
N VAL A 242 -22.97 -0.33 -2.71
CA VAL A 242 -21.92 -1.07 -2.01
C VAL A 242 -21.04 -0.11 -1.22
N ILE A 243 -20.95 -0.32 0.09
CA ILE A 243 -20.02 0.39 0.97
C ILE A 243 -18.89 -0.57 1.28
N TYR A 244 -17.63 -0.19 1.03
CA TYR A 244 -16.49 -1.06 1.30
C TYR A 244 -15.22 -0.29 1.67
N ASN A 245 -14.32 -0.93 2.40
CA ASN A 245 -12.98 -0.39 2.67
C ASN A 245 -12.06 -0.75 1.49
N SER A 246 -11.63 0.24 0.72
CA SER A 246 -10.85 0.03 -0.51
C SER A 246 -9.42 -0.46 -0.27
N GLN A 247 -8.87 -0.31 0.93
CA GLN A 247 -7.58 -0.92 1.30
C GLN A 247 -7.72 -2.42 1.64
N SER A 248 -8.91 -2.84 2.03
CA SER A 248 -9.16 -4.18 2.56
C SER A 248 -10.01 -5.05 1.64
N ALA A 249 -10.66 -4.47 0.64
CA ALA A 249 -11.55 -5.17 -0.29
C ALA A 249 -11.56 -4.52 -1.67
N ALA A 250 -11.47 -5.34 -2.71
CA ALA A 250 -11.82 -4.99 -4.08
C ALA A 250 -13.15 -5.66 -4.45
N LEU A 251 -14.01 -4.94 -5.16
CA LEU A 251 -15.27 -5.47 -5.65
C LEU A 251 -15.03 -6.23 -6.96
N TYR A 252 -15.58 -7.43 -7.05
CA TYR A 252 -15.57 -8.27 -8.22
C TYR A 252 -17.00 -8.53 -8.67
N TYR A 253 -17.28 -8.28 -9.94
CA TYR A 253 -18.58 -8.53 -10.54
C TYR A 253 -18.46 -9.54 -11.66
N ASP A 254 -19.19 -10.65 -11.51
CA ASP A 254 -19.29 -11.73 -12.48
C ASP A 254 -20.62 -11.63 -13.24
N CYS A 255 -20.52 -11.27 -14.52
CA CYS A 255 -21.69 -11.03 -15.36
C CYS A 255 -22.12 -12.31 -16.07
N GLN A 256 -23.35 -12.74 -15.81
CA GLN A 256 -23.93 -13.92 -16.44
C GLN A 256 -24.68 -13.60 -17.75
N ASN A 257 -24.81 -12.31 -18.11
CA ASN A 257 -25.55 -11.87 -19.31
C ASN A 257 -24.74 -10.86 -20.16
N PRO A 258 -24.21 -11.26 -21.33
CA PRO A 258 -23.39 -10.40 -22.17
C PRO A 258 -24.15 -9.26 -22.85
N GLY A 259 -25.49 -9.29 -22.85
CA GLY A 259 -26.34 -8.24 -23.41
C GLY A 259 -26.48 -7.01 -22.53
N VAL A 260 -25.93 -7.03 -21.32
CA VAL A 260 -26.16 -6.01 -20.29
C VAL A 260 -24.95 -5.09 -20.14
N VAL A 261 -25.21 -3.79 -19.91
CA VAL A 261 -24.19 -2.80 -19.55
C VAL A 261 -24.31 -2.49 -18.07
N ARG A 262 -23.27 -2.79 -17.30
CA ARG A 262 -23.12 -2.38 -15.90
C ARG A 262 -22.63 -0.95 -15.85
N ASN A 263 -23.23 -0.14 -15.00
CA ASN A 263 -22.82 1.21 -14.70
C ASN A 263 -22.58 1.35 -13.19
N SER A 264 -21.58 2.13 -12.80
CA SER A 264 -21.38 2.49 -11.40
C SER A 264 -20.92 3.93 -11.23
N ILE A 265 -21.24 4.51 -10.07
CA ILE A 265 -20.68 5.78 -9.60
C ILE A 265 -20.06 5.52 -8.23
N THR A 266 -18.82 5.95 -8.05
CA THR A 266 -18.04 5.73 -6.84
C THR A 266 -17.61 7.06 -6.23
N LEU A 267 -17.72 7.20 -4.91
CA LEU A 267 -17.02 8.23 -4.14
C LEU A 267 -16.13 7.60 -3.09
N ASP A 268 -14.97 8.20 -2.92
CA ASP A 268 -13.96 7.83 -1.94
C ASP A 268 -14.00 8.82 -0.78
N PHE A 269 -13.83 8.30 0.44
CA PHE A 269 -13.94 9.08 1.68
C PHE A 269 -12.77 8.83 2.60
N HIS A 270 -12.23 9.90 3.18
CA HIS A 270 -11.25 9.86 4.26
C HIS A 270 -11.77 10.64 5.49
N VAL A 271 -11.16 10.40 6.65
CA VAL A 271 -11.45 11.21 7.86
C VAL A 271 -10.76 12.56 7.75
N ASN A 272 -11.49 13.63 8.05
CA ASN A 272 -10.90 14.96 8.17
C ASN A 272 -9.86 14.97 9.30
N VAL A 273 -8.61 15.25 8.96
CA VAL A 273 -7.50 15.45 9.90
C VAL A 273 -6.96 16.88 9.87
N VAL A 274 -7.52 17.73 9.00
CA VAL A 274 -7.09 19.12 8.82
C VAL A 274 -7.67 19.97 9.94
N THR A 275 -6.82 20.70 10.65
CA THR A 275 -7.28 21.52 11.78
C THR A 275 -7.94 22.82 11.29
N ASN A 276 -8.78 23.43 12.13
CA ASN A 276 -9.36 24.75 11.82
C ASN A 276 -8.28 25.81 11.55
N ASP A 277 -7.13 25.71 12.20
CA ASP A 277 -5.99 26.62 11.97
C ASP A 277 -5.39 26.42 10.57
N ASP A 278 -5.27 25.18 10.10
CA ASP A 278 -4.82 24.87 8.74
C ASP A 278 -5.87 25.30 7.70
N LEU A 279 -7.16 25.08 7.99
CA LEU A 279 -8.28 25.50 7.13
C LEU A 279 -8.33 27.03 6.96
N ASN A 280 -8.00 27.79 8.02
CA ASN A 280 -7.89 29.26 7.97
C ASN A 280 -6.80 29.76 7.01
N MET A 281 -5.77 28.96 6.76
CA MET A 281 -4.70 29.31 5.83
C MET A 281 -5.03 29.01 4.36
N ILE A 282 -5.99 28.10 4.11
CA ILE A 282 -6.26 27.53 2.79
C ILE A 282 -7.65 27.94 2.25
N SER A 283 -8.57 28.35 3.13
CA SER A 283 -9.93 28.72 2.74
C SER A 283 -9.94 30.04 1.95
N VAL A 284 -10.39 29.99 0.69
CA VAL A 284 -10.61 31.16 -0.17
C VAL A 284 -12.08 31.57 -0.07
N ASP A 285 -12.33 32.73 0.54
CA ASP A 285 -13.63 33.41 0.70
C ASP A 285 -14.80 32.59 1.28
N ALA A 286 -15.53 33.20 2.21
CA ALA A 286 -16.68 32.59 2.86
C ALA A 286 -17.82 32.35 1.85
N VAL A 287 -17.85 31.17 1.23
CA VAL A 287 -19.09 30.60 0.67
C VAL A 287 -20.14 30.75 1.77
N LYS A 288 -21.28 31.40 1.50
CA LYS A 288 -22.33 31.64 2.53
C LYS A 288 -22.66 30.32 3.25
N GLN A 289 -22.08 30.15 4.44
CA GLN A 289 -21.98 28.86 5.14
C GLN A 289 -23.33 28.41 5.72
N ASP A 290 -24.30 29.33 5.80
CA ASP A 290 -25.58 29.12 6.47
C ASP A 290 -26.56 28.20 5.72
N HIS A 291 -26.28 27.82 4.46
CA HIS A 291 -27.24 27.07 3.63
C HIS A 291 -26.69 25.76 3.02
N LEU A 292 -25.52 25.29 3.46
CA LEU A 292 -24.97 24.02 2.98
C LEU A 292 -25.77 22.82 3.51
N ASN A 293 -26.13 21.90 2.62
CA ASN A 293 -26.62 20.58 3.00
C ASN A 293 -25.47 19.56 3.12
N LEU A 294 -25.76 18.37 3.67
CA LEU A 294 -24.75 17.35 3.95
C LEU A 294 -23.98 16.92 2.68
N THR A 295 -24.67 16.73 1.56
CA THR A 295 -24.07 16.40 0.26
C THR A 295 -23.06 17.47 -0.16
N GLN A 296 -23.47 18.74 -0.12
CA GLN A 296 -22.61 19.87 -0.48
C GLN A 296 -21.41 19.99 0.45
N LEU A 297 -21.59 19.76 1.77
CA LEU A 297 -20.48 19.77 2.73
C LEU A 297 -19.45 18.66 2.42
N LEU A 298 -19.90 17.46 2.06
CA LEU A 298 -19.02 16.33 1.77
C LEU A 298 -18.18 16.54 0.50
N THR A 299 -18.75 17.20 -0.51
CA THR A 299 -18.11 17.43 -1.81
C THR A 299 -17.41 18.78 -1.93
N ASN A 300 -17.66 19.71 -1.01
CA ASN A 300 -17.00 21.02 -0.97
C ASN A 300 -16.04 21.04 0.20
N PHE A 301 -14.77 20.77 -0.07
CA PHE A 301 -13.71 20.87 0.92
C PHE A 301 -12.55 21.66 0.29
N PRO A 302 -11.84 22.53 1.04
CA PRO A 302 -11.95 22.82 2.47
C PRO A 302 -13.10 23.77 2.86
N ILE A 303 -13.65 23.61 4.07
CA ILE A 303 -14.63 24.52 4.70
C ILE A 303 -14.25 24.77 6.15
N HIS A 304 -14.32 26.04 6.60
CA HIS A 304 -14.09 26.42 8.00
C HIS A 304 -15.09 25.75 8.96
N ASP A 305 -14.66 25.35 10.16
CA ASP A 305 -15.48 24.63 11.14
C ASP A 305 -16.15 23.37 10.57
N TYR A 306 -15.44 22.67 9.68
CA TYR A 306 -15.94 21.48 8.98
C TYR A 306 -16.61 20.49 9.92
N ASP A 307 -15.94 20.11 10.99
CA ASP A 307 -16.40 19.11 11.95
C ASP A 307 -17.73 19.51 12.60
N ALA A 308 -17.88 20.78 12.96
CA ALA A 308 -19.11 21.30 13.56
C ALA A 308 -20.26 21.31 12.55
N HIS A 309 -20.01 21.75 11.31
CA HIS A 309 -21.00 21.69 10.24
C HIS A 309 -21.39 20.24 9.91
N PHE A 310 -20.42 19.32 9.88
CA PHE A 310 -20.63 17.90 9.62
C PHE A 310 -21.56 17.28 10.65
N HIS A 311 -21.28 17.45 11.94
CA HIS A 311 -22.14 16.91 13.00
C HIS A 311 -23.52 17.57 13.00
N ARG A 312 -23.60 18.88 12.80
CA ARG A 312 -24.88 19.61 12.74
C ARG A 312 -25.76 19.08 11.60
N LEU A 313 -25.20 18.84 10.42
CA LEU A 313 -25.96 18.38 9.24
C LEU A 313 -26.26 16.88 9.29
N LEU A 314 -25.34 16.05 9.77
CA LEU A 314 -25.55 14.61 9.90
C LEU A 314 -26.60 14.28 10.96
N PHE A 315 -26.65 15.06 12.05
CA PHE A 315 -27.60 14.88 13.15
C PHE A 315 -28.76 15.89 13.13
N ASP A 316 -28.97 16.58 12.01
CA ASP A 316 -30.18 17.37 11.78
C ASP A 316 -31.43 16.46 11.82
N PRO A 317 -32.59 16.96 12.30
CA PRO A 317 -33.82 16.16 12.33
C PRO A 317 -34.20 15.50 11.00
N ASN A 318 -33.93 16.14 9.86
CA ASN A 318 -34.21 15.56 8.55
C ASN A 318 -33.27 14.38 8.25
N SER A 319 -31.97 14.53 8.54
CA SER A 319 -30.98 13.47 8.37
C SER A 319 -31.27 12.28 9.28
N LEU A 320 -31.64 12.54 10.54
CA LEU A 320 -32.03 11.49 11.49
C LEU A 320 -33.29 10.75 11.04
N SER A 321 -34.30 11.49 10.57
CA SER A 321 -35.52 10.90 10.00
C SER A 321 -35.22 10.03 8.76
N ALA A 322 -34.33 10.49 7.88
CA ALA A 322 -33.88 9.71 6.73
C ALA A 322 -33.12 8.44 7.13
N ILE A 323 -32.22 8.53 8.13
CA ILE A 323 -31.50 7.38 8.69
C ILE A 323 -32.51 6.34 9.21
N PHE A 324 -33.46 6.75 10.05
CA PHE A 324 -34.43 5.83 10.65
C PHE A 324 -35.37 5.24 9.61
N SER A 325 -35.88 6.04 8.68
CA SER A 325 -36.75 5.57 7.60
C SER A 325 -36.06 4.50 6.75
N LYS A 326 -34.78 4.72 6.40
CA LYS A 326 -33.98 3.74 5.65
C LYS A 326 -33.71 2.46 6.46
N LEU A 327 -33.40 2.58 7.76
CA LEU A 327 -33.20 1.42 8.63
C LEU A 327 -34.48 0.58 8.81
N LEU A 328 -35.66 1.21 8.76
CA LEU A 328 -36.95 0.51 8.79
C LEU A 328 -37.23 -0.24 7.49
N SER A 329 -36.87 0.34 6.33
CA SER A 329 -37.15 -0.26 5.02
C SER A 329 -36.25 -1.45 4.66
N LEU A 330 -35.14 -1.61 5.38
CA LEU A 330 -34.19 -2.70 5.19
C LEU A 330 -34.60 -3.95 5.97
N ASN A 331 -34.53 -5.11 5.30
CA ASN A 331 -34.73 -6.40 5.94
C ASN A 331 -33.44 -6.83 6.67
N ILE A 332 -33.27 -6.35 7.91
CA ILE A 332 -32.11 -6.65 8.76
C ILE A 332 -32.52 -7.70 9.79
N SER A 333 -32.21 -8.97 9.50
CA SER A 333 -32.32 -10.04 10.50
C SER A 333 -31.17 -9.91 11.50
N ILE A 334 -31.47 -9.47 12.72
CA ILE A 334 -30.50 -9.34 13.82
C ILE A 334 -30.17 -10.75 14.33
N SER A 335 -29.33 -11.46 13.59
CA SER A 335 -28.58 -12.63 14.05
C SER A 335 -27.12 -12.21 14.17
N PRO A 336 -26.33 -12.70 15.13
CA PRO A 336 -24.90 -12.37 15.16
C PRO A 336 -24.30 -12.68 13.78
N PRO A 337 -23.59 -11.72 13.16
CA PRO A 337 -23.07 -11.93 11.82
C PRO A 337 -22.20 -13.18 11.90
N THR A 338 -22.50 -14.18 11.07
CA THR A 338 -21.67 -15.39 11.03
C THR A 338 -20.30 -14.92 10.58
N PRO A 339 -19.27 -14.93 11.45
CA PRO A 339 -17.97 -14.49 11.02
C PRO A 339 -17.58 -15.38 9.85
N PRO A 340 -16.97 -14.84 8.78
CA PRO A 340 -16.33 -15.69 7.78
C PRO A 340 -15.46 -16.71 8.54
N PRO A 341 -15.42 -17.98 8.09
CA PRO A 341 -14.72 -19.04 8.79
C PRO A 341 -13.37 -18.51 9.23
N THR A 342 -13.17 -18.43 10.55
CA THR A 342 -12.02 -17.72 11.11
C THR A 342 -10.80 -18.42 10.55
N PRO A 343 -10.03 -17.77 9.66
CA PRO A 343 -8.89 -18.45 9.09
C PRO A 343 -7.97 -18.76 10.27
N THR A 344 -7.51 -20.01 10.37
CA THR A 344 -6.61 -20.46 11.44
C THR A 344 -5.31 -19.66 11.50
N LYS A 345 -5.06 -18.88 10.43
CA LYS A 345 -4.02 -17.87 10.29
C LYS A 345 -4.67 -16.54 9.89
N THR A 346 -4.21 -15.44 10.45
CA THR A 346 -4.64 -14.10 10.00
C THR A 346 -4.30 -13.88 8.52
N SER A 347 -5.03 -13.01 7.80
CA SER A 347 -4.70 -12.65 6.40
C SER A 347 -3.23 -12.21 6.25
N LEU A 348 -2.68 -11.50 7.25
CA LEU A 348 -1.27 -11.10 7.25
C LEU A 348 -0.31 -12.30 7.34
N GLU A 349 -0.61 -13.30 8.16
CA GLU A 349 0.18 -14.53 8.26
C GLU A 349 0.08 -15.36 6.97
N GLN A 350 -1.08 -15.42 6.34
CA GLN A 350 -1.26 -16.07 5.04
C GLN A 350 -0.46 -15.36 3.93
N ARG A 351 -0.49 -14.03 3.89
CA ARG A 351 0.34 -13.22 2.98
C ARG A 351 1.83 -13.44 3.23
N PHE A 352 2.24 -13.52 4.48
CA PHE A 352 3.63 -13.79 4.84
C PHE A 352 4.06 -15.20 4.41
N ASP A 353 3.22 -16.21 4.63
CA ASP A 353 3.49 -17.58 4.16
C ASP A 353 3.59 -17.65 2.63
N ALA A 354 2.68 -16.97 1.92
CA ALA A 354 2.70 -16.87 0.46
C ALA A 354 3.96 -16.17 -0.04
N TYR A 355 4.34 -15.06 0.61
CA TYR A 355 5.58 -14.33 0.35
C TYR A 355 6.81 -15.23 0.52
N MET A 356 6.91 -15.96 1.62
CA MET A 356 8.02 -16.88 1.89
C MET A 356 8.05 -18.03 0.88
N LYS A 357 6.89 -18.59 0.53
CA LYS A 357 6.76 -19.66 -0.47
C LYS A 357 7.19 -19.18 -1.85
N GLU A 358 6.78 -17.98 -2.26
CA GLU A 358 7.20 -17.38 -3.52
C GLU A 358 8.71 -17.15 -3.52
N ASN A 359 9.26 -16.56 -2.46
CA ASN A 359 10.70 -16.34 -2.35
C ASN A 359 11.51 -17.63 -2.44
N HIS A 360 11.03 -18.70 -1.80
CA HIS A 360 11.64 -20.03 -1.87
C HIS A 360 11.53 -20.66 -3.27
N ALA A 361 10.42 -20.47 -3.98
CA ALA A 361 10.23 -21.01 -5.33
C ALA A 361 11.16 -20.38 -6.37
N CYS A 362 11.60 -19.14 -6.13
CA CYS A 362 12.54 -18.42 -7.00
C CYS A 362 14.02 -18.73 -6.74
N ILE A 363 14.34 -19.56 -5.73
CA ILE A 363 15.74 -19.90 -5.43
C ILE A 363 16.26 -20.88 -6.50
N PRO A 364 17.36 -20.57 -7.22
CA PRO A 364 17.94 -21.48 -8.19
C PRO A 364 18.39 -22.80 -7.53
N PRO A 365 18.28 -23.96 -8.22
CA PRO A 365 18.67 -25.26 -7.66
C PRO A 365 20.11 -25.28 -7.13
N GLU A 366 21.06 -24.71 -7.88
CA GLU A 366 22.47 -24.60 -7.47
C GLU A 366 22.72 -23.76 -6.21
N ILE A 367 21.76 -22.94 -5.79
CA ILE A 367 21.81 -22.19 -4.53
C ILE A 367 21.14 -22.99 -3.41
N LEU A 368 20.07 -23.74 -3.70
CA LEU A 368 19.42 -24.65 -2.74
C LEU A 368 20.35 -25.76 -2.27
N ASP A 369 21.22 -26.24 -3.16
CA ASP A 369 22.20 -27.30 -2.87
C ASP A 369 23.34 -26.85 -1.94
N LEU A 370 23.44 -25.56 -1.62
CA LEU A 370 24.48 -25.03 -0.75
C LEU A 370 24.11 -25.23 0.74
N GLU A 371 24.75 -26.20 1.39
CA GLU A 371 24.58 -26.47 2.82
C GLU A 371 25.15 -25.36 3.73
N HIS A 372 26.14 -24.60 3.24
CA HIS A 372 26.88 -23.61 4.04
C HIS A 372 26.97 -22.27 3.31
N ASP A 373 27.27 -21.20 4.06
CA ASP A 373 27.57 -19.89 3.46
C ASP A 373 28.87 -19.95 2.62
N ILE A 374 28.98 -19.03 1.65
CA ILE A 374 30.11 -18.94 0.73
C ILE A 374 31.12 -17.93 1.30
N PRO A 375 32.28 -18.36 1.81
CA PRO A 375 33.28 -17.44 2.31
C PRO A 375 33.93 -16.67 1.14
N ILE A 376 34.05 -15.36 1.29
CA ILE A 376 34.76 -14.48 0.35
C ILE A 376 36.25 -14.42 0.70
N SER A 377 36.60 -14.57 1.98
CA SER A 377 37.99 -14.51 2.43
C SER A 377 38.82 -15.66 1.85
N GLY A 378 40.07 -15.38 1.46
CA GLY A 378 40.98 -16.39 0.93
C GLY A 378 41.93 -15.88 -0.15
N ASN A 379 42.69 -16.82 -0.71
CA ASN A 379 43.57 -16.59 -1.84
C ASN A 379 42.89 -17.07 -3.13
N TYR A 380 43.03 -16.28 -4.18
CA TYR A 380 42.40 -16.50 -5.47
C TYR A 380 43.46 -16.53 -6.58
N ASP A 381 43.34 -17.52 -7.47
CA ASP A 381 44.27 -17.72 -8.57
C ASP A 381 44.11 -16.63 -9.66
N SER A 382 42.93 -16.00 -9.74
CA SER A 382 42.66 -14.90 -10.68
C SER A 382 41.52 -13.98 -10.21
N PRO A 383 41.46 -12.72 -10.69
CA PRO A 383 40.30 -11.83 -10.52
C PRO A 383 38.97 -12.47 -10.95
N SER A 384 38.98 -13.29 -12.00
CA SER A 384 37.80 -14.00 -12.48
C SER A 384 37.28 -15.01 -11.47
N SER A 385 38.17 -15.78 -10.84
CA SER A 385 37.78 -16.75 -9.79
C SER A 385 37.15 -16.07 -8.57
N LEU A 386 37.62 -14.87 -8.21
CA LEU A 386 37.00 -14.06 -7.17
C LEU A 386 35.62 -13.57 -7.61
N LEU A 387 35.50 -13.07 -8.85
CA LEU A 387 34.24 -12.57 -9.39
C LEU A 387 33.16 -13.66 -9.45
N ASP A 388 33.52 -14.88 -9.88
CA ASP A 388 32.61 -16.03 -9.88
C ASP A 388 32.09 -16.33 -8.47
N ARG A 389 32.98 -16.29 -7.47
CA ARG A 389 32.61 -16.52 -6.07
C ARG A 389 31.74 -15.39 -5.51
N ILE A 390 32.05 -14.14 -5.82
CA ILE A 390 31.21 -12.98 -5.44
C ILE A 390 29.84 -13.08 -6.10
N CYS A 391 29.78 -13.45 -7.38
CA CYS A 391 28.53 -13.64 -8.11
C CYS A 391 27.68 -14.74 -7.47
N LEU A 392 28.28 -15.89 -7.15
CA LEU A 392 27.59 -16.98 -6.46
C LEU A 392 27.06 -16.53 -5.08
N LYS A 393 27.85 -15.76 -4.33
CA LYS A 393 27.42 -15.22 -3.03
C LYS A 393 26.30 -14.20 -3.15
N ALA A 394 26.37 -13.28 -4.12
CA ALA A 394 25.31 -12.30 -4.37
C ALA A 394 23.98 -13.01 -4.69
N ARG A 395 24.03 -14.05 -5.53
CA ARG A 395 22.87 -14.88 -5.88
C ARG A 395 22.29 -15.61 -4.68
N ARG A 396 23.13 -16.13 -3.77
CA ARG A 396 22.66 -16.69 -2.51
C ARG A 396 22.00 -15.62 -1.63
N ASP A 397 22.68 -14.50 -1.45
CA ASP A 397 22.30 -13.47 -0.48
C ASP A 397 20.98 -12.76 -0.84
N VAL A 398 20.67 -12.55 -2.13
CA VAL A 398 19.38 -11.94 -2.55
C VAL A 398 18.16 -12.79 -2.20
N HIS A 399 18.32 -14.09 -1.93
CA HIS A 399 17.22 -14.96 -1.49
C HIS A 399 17.09 -15.08 0.02
N LEU A 400 18.04 -14.53 0.80
CA LEU A 400 17.96 -14.54 2.26
C LEU A 400 16.93 -13.52 2.76
N ASN A 401 16.50 -13.70 4.01
CA ASN A 401 15.48 -12.85 4.61
C ASN A 401 15.99 -11.40 4.78
N LEU A 402 15.14 -10.44 4.42
CA LEU A 402 15.38 -9.01 4.61
C LEU A 402 14.94 -8.50 5.99
N GLY A 403 14.27 -9.32 6.78
CA GLY A 403 13.57 -8.93 8.01
C GLY A 403 12.09 -8.65 7.76
N ILE A 404 11.24 -8.97 8.74
CA ILE A 404 9.77 -8.86 8.64
C ILE A 404 9.30 -7.41 8.54
N ASP A 405 10.11 -6.45 8.97
CA ASP A 405 9.90 -5.02 8.80
C ASP A 405 9.92 -4.56 7.33
N LEU A 406 10.52 -5.35 6.42
CA LEU A 406 10.53 -5.10 4.97
C LEU A 406 9.53 -5.99 4.20
N PHE A 407 8.72 -6.79 4.90
CA PHE A 407 7.56 -7.43 4.30
C PHE A 407 6.43 -6.39 4.12
N PRO A 408 5.77 -6.32 2.95
CA PRO A 408 4.74 -5.32 2.69
C PRO A 408 3.48 -5.59 3.52
N GLN A 409 3.39 -4.95 4.69
CA GLN A 409 2.24 -5.12 5.59
C GLN A 409 1.04 -4.27 5.19
N VAL A 410 1.27 -3.17 4.45
CA VAL A 410 0.25 -2.21 3.98
C VAL A 410 0.32 -2.04 2.45
N PRO A 411 -0.77 -1.66 1.76
CA PRO A 411 -0.80 -1.54 0.29
C PRO A 411 0.28 -0.63 -0.30
N VAL A 412 0.55 0.53 0.32
CA VAL A 412 1.62 1.45 -0.11
C VAL A 412 3.00 0.78 -0.12
N ALA A 413 3.24 -0.18 0.79
CA ALA A 413 4.50 -0.91 0.85
C ALA A 413 4.63 -1.96 -0.27
N GLU A 414 3.55 -2.30 -0.97
CA GLU A 414 3.61 -3.27 -2.08
C GLU A 414 4.45 -2.76 -3.24
N GLN A 415 4.57 -1.44 -3.45
CA GLN A 415 5.50 -0.88 -4.44
C GLN A 415 6.96 -1.29 -4.18
N GLN A 416 7.35 -1.45 -2.91
CA GLN A 416 8.70 -1.88 -2.54
C GLN A 416 8.97 -3.31 -3.01
N GLU A 417 7.93 -4.14 -3.05
CA GLU A 417 8.02 -5.54 -3.43
C GLU A 417 8.38 -5.72 -4.91
N TRP A 418 7.97 -4.78 -5.77
CA TRP A 418 8.31 -4.81 -7.19
C TRP A 418 9.82 -4.65 -7.40
N ALA A 419 10.44 -3.71 -6.69
CA ALA A 419 11.89 -3.53 -6.69
C ALA A 419 12.62 -4.76 -6.11
N ARG A 420 12.11 -5.31 -5.00
CA ARG A 420 12.68 -6.52 -4.38
C ARG A 420 12.66 -7.71 -5.34
N LYS A 421 11.51 -7.99 -5.97
CA LYS A 421 11.34 -9.09 -6.93
C LYS A 421 12.22 -8.89 -8.17
N TYR A 422 12.24 -7.68 -8.73
CA TYR A 422 13.11 -7.36 -9.87
C TYR A 422 14.59 -7.66 -9.57
N ILE A 423 15.08 -7.28 -8.39
CA ILE A 423 16.47 -7.53 -7.98
C ILE A 423 16.72 -9.02 -7.69
N ARG A 424 15.78 -9.69 -7.00
CA ARG A 424 15.84 -11.14 -6.68
C ARG A 424 15.94 -11.98 -7.95
N ASP A 425 15.17 -11.61 -8.97
CA ASP A 425 14.98 -12.39 -10.19
C ASP A 425 16.02 -12.08 -11.28
N LEU A 426 17.06 -11.29 -10.96
CA LEU A 426 18.15 -11.03 -11.89
C LEU A 426 18.86 -12.34 -12.30
N PRO A 427 18.98 -12.64 -13.61
CA PRO A 427 19.69 -13.81 -14.08
C PRO A 427 21.18 -13.81 -13.69
N ARG A 428 21.77 -15.00 -13.58
CA ARG A 428 23.20 -15.18 -13.23
C ARG A 428 24.11 -14.36 -14.14
N GLU A 429 23.86 -14.40 -15.44
CA GLU A 429 24.66 -13.73 -16.47
C GLU A 429 24.60 -12.22 -16.28
N ILE A 430 23.42 -11.70 -15.94
CA ILE A 430 23.22 -10.28 -15.66
C ILE A 430 23.97 -9.90 -14.38
N ILE A 431 23.80 -10.63 -13.28
CA ILE A 431 24.53 -10.37 -12.02
C ILE A 431 26.04 -10.36 -12.26
N PHE A 432 26.56 -11.37 -12.98
CA PHE A 432 27.97 -11.48 -13.32
C PHE A 432 28.45 -10.27 -14.13
N GLN A 433 27.75 -9.93 -15.22
CA GLN A 433 28.09 -8.79 -16.06
C GLN A 433 28.04 -7.47 -15.29
N ARG A 434 27.08 -7.31 -14.37
CA ARG A 434 26.96 -6.11 -13.54
C ARG A 434 28.14 -6.00 -12.59
N LEU A 435 28.46 -7.05 -11.85
CA LEU A 435 29.59 -7.09 -10.92
C LEU A 435 30.95 -6.95 -11.63
N ALA A 436 31.09 -7.47 -12.84
CA ALA A 436 32.32 -7.36 -13.64
C ALA A 436 32.72 -5.90 -13.89
N GLN A 437 31.76 -4.98 -14.00
CA GLN A 437 32.03 -3.54 -14.18
C GLN A 437 32.70 -2.91 -12.96
N TYR A 438 32.57 -3.54 -11.79
CA TYR A 438 33.18 -3.11 -10.54
C TYR A 438 34.44 -3.90 -10.18
N LEU A 439 34.90 -4.83 -11.03
CA LEU A 439 36.02 -5.70 -10.71
C LEU A 439 37.31 -4.91 -10.37
N GLN A 440 37.50 -3.77 -11.03
CA GLN A 440 38.64 -2.89 -10.78
C GLN A 440 38.65 -2.39 -9.33
N ILE A 441 37.52 -1.88 -8.82
CA ILE A 441 37.46 -1.37 -7.45
C ILE A 441 37.53 -2.50 -6.42
N ILE A 442 37.12 -3.72 -6.77
CA ILE A 442 37.23 -4.90 -5.90
C ILE A 442 38.68 -5.38 -5.78
N THR A 443 39.45 -5.35 -6.87
CA THR A 443 40.76 -6.02 -6.94
C THR A 443 41.96 -5.09 -6.79
N GLN A 444 41.84 -3.80 -7.12
CA GLN A 444 42.97 -2.87 -7.06
C GLN A 444 43.14 -2.20 -5.69
N CYS A 445 42.09 -2.19 -4.87
CA CYS A 445 42.09 -1.56 -3.55
C CYS A 445 41.89 -2.63 -2.47
N PRO A 446 42.83 -2.81 -1.52
CA PRO A 446 42.63 -3.73 -0.40
C PRO A 446 41.41 -3.33 0.43
N PHE A 447 40.75 -4.30 1.05
CA PHE A 447 39.65 -4.02 1.96
C PHE A 447 40.18 -3.53 3.30
N THR A 448 39.59 -2.44 3.78
CA THR A 448 39.96 -1.74 5.00
C THR A 448 38.73 -1.48 5.85
N ASN A 449 38.93 -1.05 7.10
CA ASN A 449 37.82 -0.67 7.98
C ASN A 449 36.99 0.50 7.43
N ASN A 450 37.53 1.32 6.51
CA ASN A 450 36.78 2.40 5.88
C ASN A 450 35.71 1.89 4.90
N ASP A 451 35.87 0.67 4.38
CA ASP A 451 34.87 0.04 3.52
C ASP A 451 33.66 -0.44 4.32
N LEU A 452 33.83 -0.66 5.62
CA LEU A 452 32.73 -0.89 6.56
C LEU A 452 32.02 0.44 6.84
N VAL A 453 31.16 0.88 5.93
CA VAL A 453 30.41 2.14 6.01
C VAL A 453 29.54 2.16 7.28
N PRO A 454 29.64 3.20 8.14
CA PRO A 454 28.82 3.32 9.34
C PRO A 454 27.33 3.34 9.02
N VAL A 455 26.51 2.73 9.86
CA VAL A 455 25.06 2.61 9.64
C VAL A 455 24.37 3.97 9.46
N ARG A 456 24.75 4.95 10.30
CA ARG A 456 24.30 6.35 10.20
C ARG A 456 24.59 7.04 8.86
N GLN A 457 25.52 6.51 8.07
CA GLN A 457 25.84 7.01 6.73
C GLN A 457 25.07 6.27 5.64
N LEU A 458 24.65 5.01 5.87
CA LEU A 458 23.88 4.22 4.90
C LEU A 458 22.49 4.81 4.65
N LYS A 459 21.82 5.34 5.69
CA LYS A 459 20.50 5.98 5.54
C LYS A 459 20.55 7.23 4.64
N PRO A 460 21.48 8.19 4.82
CA PRO A 460 21.67 9.28 3.87
C PRO A 460 21.93 8.84 2.43
N LEU A 461 22.73 7.78 2.22
CA LEU A 461 22.96 7.24 0.86
C LEU A 461 21.66 6.70 0.25
N ALA A 462 20.85 5.99 1.05
CA ALA A 462 19.55 5.49 0.62
C ALA A 462 18.56 6.64 0.29
N SER A 463 18.46 7.65 1.16
CA SER A 463 17.64 8.84 0.91
C SER A 463 18.10 9.61 -0.32
N HIS A 464 19.39 9.58 -0.64
CA HIS A 464 19.90 10.22 -1.86
C HIS A 464 19.46 9.47 -3.13
N ILE A 465 19.46 8.14 -3.10
CA ILE A 465 18.94 7.32 -4.21
C ILE A 465 17.45 7.61 -4.41
N GLU A 466 16.67 7.63 -3.32
CA GLU A 466 15.25 7.99 -3.32
C GLU A 466 15.02 9.38 -3.93
N MET A 467 15.72 10.39 -3.43
CA MET A 467 15.64 11.77 -3.91
C MET A 467 15.91 11.85 -5.42
N ARG A 468 16.98 11.22 -5.92
CA ARG A 468 17.30 11.23 -7.35
C ARG A 468 16.23 10.55 -8.19
N CYS A 469 15.60 9.48 -7.70
CA CYS A 469 14.49 8.84 -8.41
C CYS A 469 13.28 9.78 -8.49
N PHE A 470 12.91 10.44 -7.38
CA PHE A 470 11.79 11.39 -7.38
C PHE A 470 12.06 12.65 -8.20
N GLU A 471 13.29 13.17 -8.21
CA GLU A 471 13.68 14.25 -9.11
C GLU A 471 13.43 13.86 -10.57
N LEU A 472 13.85 12.65 -10.98
CA LEU A 472 13.60 12.15 -12.33
C LEU A 472 12.10 12.03 -12.63
N ILE A 473 11.31 11.44 -11.73
CA ILE A 473 9.85 11.32 -11.88
C ILE A 473 9.20 12.70 -12.02
N SER A 474 9.53 13.64 -11.14
CA SER A 474 8.98 15.00 -11.14
C SER A 474 9.33 15.77 -12.42
N THR A 475 10.43 15.41 -13.07
CA THR A 475 10.86 16.02 -14.33
C THR A 475 10.17 15.39 -15.56
N GLY A 476 9.47 14.28 -15.38
CA GLY A 476 8.73 13.57 -16.44
C GLY A 476 9.43 12.33 -16.98
N PHE A 477 10.48 11.82 -16.33
CA PHE A 477 11.09 10.55 -16.70
C PHE A 477 10.24 9.37 -16.23
N ILE A 478 10.17 8.34 -17.06
CA ILE A 478 9.39 7.12 -16.80
C ILE A 478 10.26 5.88 -17.02
N ASP A 479 9.78 4.73 -16.59
CA ASP A 479 10.34 3.44 -16.98
C ASP A 479 9.21 2.46 -17.29
N ASP A 480 9.48 1.53 -18.22
CA ASP A 480 8.48 0.61 -18.76
C ASP A 480 7.86 -0.32 -17.69
N MET A 481 8.52 -0.48 -16.54
CA MET A 481 8.15 -1.41 -15.48
C MET A 481 7.71 -0.70 -14.18
N SER A 482 7.59 0.63 -14.17
CA SER A 482 7.34 1.43 -12.96
C SER A 482 8.32 1.12 -11.80
N LEU A 483 9.55 0.74 -12.13
CA LEU A 483 10.61 0.44 -11.18
C LEU A 483 11.19 1.70 -10.55
N LEU A 484 11.15 2.86 -11.21
CA LEU A 484 11.72 4.10 -10.70
C LEU A 484 11.09 4.51 -9.34
N PRO A 485 9.76 4.59 -9.17
CA PRO A 485 9.15 4.84 -7.86
C PRO A 485 9.37 3.68 -6.88
N SER A 486 9.36 2.43 -7.37
CA SER A 486 9.57 1.22 -6.57
C SER A 486 10.97 1.18 -5.94
N ILE A 487 12.02 1.50 -6.72
CA ILE A 487 13.42 1.57 -6.29
C ILE A 487 13.61 2.71 -5.29
N ALA A 488 12.94 3.85 -5.49
CA ALA A 488 12.98 4.97 -4.55
C ALA A 488 12.45 4.56 -3.18
N SER A 489 11.21 4.05 -3.14
CA SER A 489 10.53 3.61 -1.91
C SER A 489 11.30 2.49 -1.22
N PHE A 490 11.81 1.52 -1.99
CA PHE A 490 12.56 0.40 -1.43
C PHE A 490 13.93 0.80 -0.88
N ALA A 491 14.67 1.68 -1.56
CA ALA A 491 15.93 2.20 -1.03
C ALA A 491 15.70 2.91 0.31
N ALA A 492 14.71 3.80 0.39
CA ALA A 492 14.35 4.52 1.61
C ALA A 492 14.00 3.58 2.77
N ALA A 493 13.20 2.54 2.48
CA ALA A 493 12.83 1.50 3.45
C ALA A 493 14.07 0.74 3.96
N ILE A 494 14.97 0.32 3.07
CA ILE A 494 16.23 -0.34 3.45
C ILE A 494 17.10 0.58 4.30
N GLY A 495 17.26 1.85 3.91
CA GLY A 495 18.03 2.83 4.68
C GLY A 495 17.50 3.01 6.10
N SER A 496 16.18 3.09 6.22
CA SER A 496 15.49 3.21 7.51
C SER A 496 15.64 1.93 8.34
N ALA A 497 15.57 0.75 7.72
CA ALA A 497 15.76 -0.53 8.38
C ALA A 497 17.22 -0.77 8.81
N LEU A 498 18.19 -0.26 8.04
CA LEU A 498 19.61 -0.32 8.39
C LEU A 498 19.91 0.55 9.61
N ASP A 499 19.44 1.80 9.65
CA ASP A 499 19.65 2.78 10.74
C ASP A 499 18.55 2.78 11.82
N GLY A 500 17.70 1.74 11.81
CA GLY A 500 16.62 1.60 12.77
C GLY A 500 17.08 1.24 14.18
N PRO A 501 16.16 1.22 15.16
CA PRO A 501 16.44 0.82 16.54
C PRO A 501 17.11 -0.55 16.63
N LYS A 502 18.12 -0.67 17.49
CA LYS A 502 18.92 -1.89 17.65
C LYS A 502 18.75 -2.48 19.05
N GLU A 503 18.76 -3.81 19.15
CA GLU A 503 18.69 -4.53 20.42
C GLU A 503 19.84 -4.12 21.36
N ALA A 504 21.05 -3.91 20.83
CA ALA A 504 22.22 -3.47 21.60
C ALA A 504 22.03 -2.09 22.27
N GLN A 505 21.03 -1.30 21.83
CA GLN A 505 20.71 -0.04 22.47
C GLN A 505 19.95 -0.25 23.79
N VAL A 506 19.22 -1.37 23.92
CA VAL A 506 18.31 -1.69 25.04
C VAL A 506 18.85 -2.83 25.90
N VAL A 507 19.49 -3.82 25.30
CA VAL A 507 20.07 -5.00 25.96
C VAL A 507 21.59 -4.83 26.03
N PRO A 508 22.22 -4.89 27.23
CA PRO A 508 23.67 -4.74 27.38
C PRO A 508 24.50 -5.84 26.70
N ASP A 509 23.98 -7.06 26.67
CA ASP A 509 24.64 -8.27 26.16
C ASP A 509 23.75 -8.98 25.12
N PRO A 510 23.55 -8.41 23.91
CA PRO A 510 22.74 -9.02 22.85
C PRO A 510 23.31 -10.36 22.39
N TRP A 511 22.40 -11.29 22.08
CA TRP A 511 22.71 -12.60 21.53
C TRP A 511 22.63 -12.55 20.00
N ILE A 512 23.75 -12.75 19.32
CA ILE A 512 23.85 -12.65 17.86
C ILE A 512 23.78 -14.03 17.22
N GLN A 513 22.88 -14.19 16.24
CA GLN A 513 22.74 -15.39 15.42
C GLN A 513 23.18 -15.13 13.97
N ASP A 514 23.45 -16.20 13.22
CA ASP A 514 23.86 -16.11 11.81
C ASP A 514 22.80 -15.41 10.96
N ALA A 515 21.52 -15.59 11.27
CA ALA A 515 20.42 -14.91 10.60
C ALA A 515 20.53 -13.38 10.69
N ASP A 516 21.01 -12.83 11.82
CA ASP A 516 21.16 -11.39 11.99
C ASP A 516 22.27 -10.83 11.10
N LEU A 517 23.39 -11.55 11.04
CA LEU A 517 24.54 -11.21 10.19
C LEU A 517 24.14 -11.23 8.71
N GLN A 518 23.31 -12.20 8.33
CA GLN A 518 22.76 -12.36 6.99
C GLN A 518 21.76 -11.26 6.64
N ILE A 519 20.80 -10.91 7.52
CA ILE A 519 19.82 -9.84 7.26
C ILE A 519 20.53 -8.52 6.95
N PHE A 520 21.50 -8.11 7.78
CA PHE A 520 22.26 -6.88 7.51
C PHE A 520 22.99 -6.94 6.17
N ARG A 521 23.66 -8.08 5.90
CA ARG A 521 24.38 -8.29 4.64
C ARG A 521 23.45 -8.18 3.42
N THR A 522 22.30 -8.84 3.48
CA THR A 522 21.32 -8.85 2.39
C THR A 522 20.74 -7.45 2.16
N ARG A 523 20.42 -6.70 3.21
CA ARG A 523 19.99 -5.29 3.10
C ARG A 523 21.04 -4.43 2.39
N CYS A 524 22.32 -4.57 2.74
CA CYS A 524 23.40 -3.86 2.06
C CYS A 524 23.51 -4.22 0.57
N LEU A 525 23.33 -5.50 0.22
CA LEU A 525 23.34 -5.96 -1.17
C LEU A 525 22.19 -5.36 -1.98
N TYR A 526 20.98 -5.35 -1.44
CA TYR A 526 19.83 -4.73 -2.09
C TYR A 526 20.00 -3.22 -2.26
N LEU A 527 20.56 -2.52 -1.27
CA LEU A 527 20.87 -1.09 -1.39
C LEU A 527 21.89 -0.82 -2.51
N PHE A 528 22.91 -1.67 -2.65
CA PHE A 528 23.82 -1.63 -3.80
C PHE A 528 23.06 -1.81 -5.12
N TRP A 529 22.15 -2.78 -5.22
CA TRP A 529 21.39 -3.04 -6.44
C TRP A 529 20.47 -1.88 -6.82
N CYS A 530 19.88 -1.17 -5.86
CA CYS A 530 19.14 0.05 -6.13
C CYS A 530 20.03 1.13 -6.79
N ALA A 531 21.25 1.32 -6.26
CA ALA A 531 22.21 2.27 -6.84
C ALA A 531 22.72 1.84 -8.23
N ASP A 532 23.08 0.56 -8.42
CA ASP A 532 23.50 0.04 -9.74
C ASP A 532 22.37 0.16 -10.77
N TRP A 533 21.13 -0.14 -10.39
CA TRP A 533 19.99 0.01 -11.28
C TRP A 533 19.80 1.46 -11.73
N LEU A 534 19.82 2.41 -10.79
CA LEU A 534 19.67 3.83 -11.12
C LEU A 534 20.82 4.34 -12.01
N ALA A 535 22.06 3.94 -11.72
CA ALA A 535 23.22 4.29 -12.55
C ALA A 535 23.09 3.79 -14.00
N ARG A 536 22.42 2.64 -14.20
CA ARG A 536 22.16 2.06 -15.51
C ARG A 536 21.00 2.72 -16.22
N TYR A 537 19.91 2.98 -15.50
CA TYR A 537 18.77 3.72 -16.02
C TYR A 537 19.22 5.07 -16.61
N LEU A 538 20.10 5.79 -15.90
CA LEU A 538 20.69 7.05 -16.33
C LEU A 538 21.60 6.97 -17.58
N VAL A 539 21.91 5.77 -18.11
CA VAL A 539 22.63 5.62 -19.40
C VAL A 539 21.71 5.97 -20.57
N ARG A 540 20.44 5.55 -20.48
CA ARG A 540 19.41 5.76 -21.50
C ARG A 540 18.06 5.95 -20.80
N PRO A 541 17.87 7.10 -20.13
CA PRO A 541 16.61 7.36 -19.44
C PRO A 541 15.49 7.54 -20.47
N VAL A 542 14.28 7.10 -20.11
CA VAL A 542 13.11 7.17 -20.98
C VAL A 542 12.29 8.41 -20.60
N GLN A 543 12.05 9.27 -21.58
CA GLN A 543 11.24 10.47 -21.40
C GLN A 543 9.76 10.12 -21.53
N GLY A 544 8.95 10.57 -20.59
CA GLY A 544 7.49 10.44 -20.66
C GLY A 544 6.86 11.47 -21.59
N ALA A 545 5.57 11.32 -21.83
CA ALA A 545 4.80 12.24 -22.67
C ALA A 545 4.67 13.66 -22.08
N ILE A 546 4.88 13.80 -20.76
CA ILE A 546 4.76 15.04 -20.01
C ILE A 546 6.11 15.35 -19.37
N MET A 547 7.02 15.92 -20.15
CA MET A 547 8.27 16.48 -19.63
C MET A 547 7.99 17.88 -19.09
N THR A 548 8.33 18.13 -17.81
CA THR A 548 8.09 19.41 -17.16
C THR A 548 9.24 20.39 -17.35
N MET A 549 10.45 19.89 -17.63
CA MET A 549 11.65 20.70 -17.90
C MET A 549 12.57 20.05 -18.93
N GLU A 550 13.25 20.85 -19.76
CA GLU A 550 14.36 20.38 -20.59
C GLU A 550 15.60 20.13 -19.70
N VAL A 551 15.92 18.86 -19.45
CA VAL A 551 17.12 18.49 -18.69
C VAL A 551 18.32 18.39 -19.64
N ARG A 552 19.42 19.08 -19.30
CA ARG A 552 20.64 18.99 -20.09
C ARG A 552 21.29 17.63 -19.87
N GLN A 553 21.81 17.01 -20.94
CA GLN A 553 22.52 15.73 -20.85
C GLN A 553 23.73 15.76 -19.89
N GLN A 554 24.35 16.93 -19.71
CA GLN A 554 25.46 17.14 -18.77
C GLN A 554 25.03 16.96 -17.30
N ASP A 555 23.79 17.34 -16.96
CA ASP A 555 23.26 17.23 -15.59
C ASP A 555 23.01 15.76 -15.24
N LEU A 556 22.41 15.00 -16.18
CA LEU A 556 22.21 13.56 -16.03
C LEU A 556 23.53 12.77 -15.93
N ALA A 557 24.56 13.18 -16.70
CA ALA A 557 25.88 12.57 -16.59
C ALA A 557 26.54 12.84 -15.23
N GLY A 558 26.30 14.02 -14.65
CA GLY A 558 26.73 14.37 -13.29
C GLY A 558 26.08 13.48 -12.24
N VAL A 559 24.74 13.39 -12.26
CA VAL A 559 23.97 12.52 -11.37
C VAL A 559 24.40 11.07 -11.52
N ARG A 560 24.57 10.59 -12.75
CA ARG A 560 25.04 9.21 -13.00
C ARG A 560 26.40 8.94 -12.36
N ARG A 561 27.35 9.87 -12.49
CA ARG A 561 28.68 9.71 -11.88
C ARG A 561 28.60 9.61 -10.36
N GLU A 562 27.77 10.45 -9.75
CA GLU A 562 27.50 10.41 -8.31
C GLU A 562 26.93 9.05 -7.89
N ILE A 563 25.89 8.56 -8.57
CA ILE A 563 25.28 7.26 -8.26
C ILE A 563 26.26 6.10 -8.49
N ILE A 564 27.14 6.17 -9.50
CA ILE A 564 28.19 5.15 -9.72
C ILE A 564 29.16 5.09 -8.53
N LEU A 565 29.62 6.24 -8.01
CA LEU A 565 30.49 6.29 -6.84
C LEU A 565 29.78 5.72 -5.60
N MET A 566 28.48 5.97 -5.47
CA MET A 566 27.66 5.42 -4.42
C MET A 566 27.54 3.90 -4.53
N ALA A 567 27.26 3.36 -5.72
CA ALA A 567 27.21 1.93 -5.98
C ALA A 567 28.56 1.26 -5.67
N GLN A 568 29.68 1.89 -6.01
CA GLN A 568 31.03 1.39 -5.66
C GLN A 568 31.22 1.30 -4.15
N ALA A 569 30.86 2.33 -3.40
CA ALA A 569 30.97 2.34 -1.94
C ALA A 569 30.05 1.28 -1.29
N LEU A 570 28.81 1.16 -1.76
CA LEU A 570 27.84 0.18 -1.24
C LEU A 570 28.26 -1.26 -1.55
N LEU A 571 28.78 -1.53 -2.75
CA LEU A 571 29.32 -2.84 -3.12
C LEU A 571 30.50 -3.22 -2.23
N ARG A 572 31.44 -2.29 -2.02
CA ARG A 572 32.58 -2.51 -1.14
C ARG A 572 32.15 -2.70 0.31
N ASN A 573 31.11 -2.02 0.77
CA ASN A 573 30.54 -2.24 2.10
C ASN A 573 29.94 -3.64 2.27
N TRP A 574 29.17 -4.13 1.30
CA TRP A 574 28.64 -5.50 1.33
C TRP A 574 29.77 -6.55 1.35
N LEU A 575 30.78 -6.39 0.49
CA LEU A 575 31.93 -7.29 0.44
C LEU A 575 32.79 -7.23 1.72
N ALA A 576 33.09 -6.04 2.22
CA ALA A 576 33.84 -5.84 3.46
C ALA A 576 33.12 -6.46 4.65
N TRP A 577 31.79 -6.34 4.70
CA TRP A 577 30.98 -7.01 5.71
C TRP A 577 31.06 -8.53 5.59
N GLY A 578 30.96 -9.09 4.38
CA GLY A 578 31.15 -10.52 4.15
C GLY A 578 32.52 -11.02 4.61
N LEU A 579 33.60 -10.31 4.23
CA LEU A 579 34.97 -10.63 4.64
C LEU A 579 35.16 -10.54 6.17
N PHE A 580 34.50 -9.59 6.83
CA PHE A 580 34.53 -9.45 8.27
C PHE A 580 33.80 -10.61 8.96
N VAL A 581 32.60 -10.95 8.48
CA VAL A 581 31.77 -12.03 9.03
C VAL A 581 32.44 -13.40 8.88
N ASP A 582 33.14 -13.65 7.77
CA ASP A 582 33.92 -14.89 7.58
C ASP A 582 34.95 -15.13 8.69
N GLY A 583 35.39 -14.07 9.39
CA GLY A 583 36.33 -14.13 10.52
C GLY A 583 35.68 -14.28 11.90
N LEU A 584 34.35 -14.28 11.99
CA LEU A 584 33.59 -14.42 13.24
C LEU A 584 33.36 -15.90 13.61
N PRO A 585 32.96 -16.21 14.86
CA PRO A 585 32.63 -17.58 15.24
C PRO A 585 31.46 -18.15 14.44
N ASN A 586 31.59 -19.39 13.94
CA ASN A 586 30.53 -20.14 13.23
C ASN A 586 29.43 -20.68 14.18
N ARG A 587 29.17 -20.00 15.28
CA ARG A 587 28.15 -20.36 16.26
C ARG A 587 27.62 -19.09 16.90
N PRO A 588 26.36 -19.05 17.35
CA PRO A 588 25.82 -17.89 18.03
C PRO A 588 26.69 -17.42 19.20
N PHE A 589 26.80 -16.11 19.38
CA PHE A 589 27.72 -15.51 20.35
C PHE A 589 27.12 -14.27 21.01
N ILE A 590 27.61 -13.95 22.20
CA ILE A 590 27.27 -12.73 22.93
C ILE A 590 28.25 -11.64 22.55
N VAL A 591 27.75 -10.45 22.26
CA VAL A 591 28.59 -9.26 22.10
C VAL A 591 28.33 -8.32 23.25
N ARG A 592 29.36 -8.05 24.05
CA ARG A 592 29.26 -7.03 25.10
C ARG A 592 29.24 -5.65 24.46
N ARG A 593 28.27 -4.82 24.84
CA ARG A 593 28.28 -3.41 24.46
C ARG A 593 29.64 -2.82 24.86
N PRO A 594 30.33 -2.06 23.99
CA PRO A 594 31.52 -1.35 24.40
C PRO A 594 31.16 -0.52 25.64
N SER A 595 31.83 -0.76 26.76
CA SER A 595 31.70 0.10 27.93
C SER A 595 31.88 1.53 27.42
N ALA A 596 30.93 2.41 27.70
CA ALA A 596 31.18 3.84 27.58
C ALA A 596 32.32 4.14 28.57
N LEU A 597 33.56 4.00 28.12
CA LEU A 597 34.72 4.43 28.87
C LEU A 597 34.67 5.95 28.91
N GLY A 598 34.92 6.48 30.11
CA GLY A 598 34.82 7.89 30.45
C GLY A 598 35.85 8.79 29.80
#